data_AF-A0A3B8IZL7-F1
#
_entry.id   AF-A0A3B8IZL7-F1
#
_cell.length_a   1.000
_cell.length_b   1.000
_cell.length_c   1.000
_cell.angle_alpha   90.00
_cell.angle_beta   90.00
_cell.angle_gamma   90.00
#
_symmetry.space_group_name_H-M   'P 1'
#
loop_
_entity.id
_entity.type
_entity.pdbx_description
1 polymer ?
#
loop_
_entity_poly.entity_id
_entity_poly.type
_entity_poly.pdbx_seq_one_letter_code
_entity_poly.pdbx_strand_id
1 'polypeptide(L)'
;MKSLLIILGLTLIGQSALAQQTGSIEGKWRDNEKNAVVLIYKQDGKYYGKLVAADDPKKNAHIQQNTIIVLDAFEWEEDDEYCCGTLYQPEEDRRLDGSLELLDNNTLEVTGYWG
;
A
#
# COMPACT_ATOMS: atom_id res chain seq x y z
N MET A 1 -19.54 -31.31 -58.76
CA MET A 1 -18.13 -31.63 -58.41
C MET A 1 -17.64 -30.50 -57.51
N LYS A 2 -17.29 -30.86 -56.27
CA LYS A 2 -16.83 -29.95 -55.21
C LYS A 2 -15.36 -29.60 -55.46
N SER A 3 -15.02 -28.33 -55.55
CA SER A 3 -13.64 -27.87 -55.33
C SER A 3 -13.61 -27.04 -54.04
N LEU A 4 -12.98 -27.63 -53.04
CA LEU A 4 -12.83 -27.13 -51.68
C LEU A 4 -11.65 -26.14 -51.66
N LEU A 5 -11.90 -24.86 -51.38
CA LEU A 5 -10.85 -23.89 -51.05
C LEU A 5 -10.45 -24.10 -49.58
N ILE A 6 -9.20 -24.49 -49.34
CA ILE A 6 -8.60 -24.57 -47.99
C ILE A 6 -7.93 -23.22 -47.73
N ILE A 7 -8.51 -22.43 -46.81
CA ILE A 7 -7.84 -21.27 -46.22
C ILE A 7 -7.30 -21.73 -44.86
N LEU A 8 -5.97 -21.80 -44.76
CA LEU A 8 -5.24 -22.06 -43.53
C LEU A 8 -5.12 -20.74 -42.76
N GLY A 9 -5.93 -20.57 -41.73
CA GLY A 9 -5.76 -19.51 -40.74
C GLY A 9 -5.81 -20.15 -39.36
N LEU A 10 -4.66 -20.30 -38.71
CA LEU A 10 -4.62 -20.65 -37.29
C LEU A 10 -3.92 -19.54 -36.52
N THR A 11 -4.72 -18.98 -35.62
CA THR A 11 -4.57 -17.79 -34.79
C THR A 11 -3.38 -17.84 -33.85
N LEU A 12 -2.62 -16.73 -33.77
CA LEU A 12 -1.79 -16.45 -32.60
C LEU A 12 -2.71 -16.32 -31.37
N ILE A 13 -2.61 -17.25 -30.44
CA ILE A 13 -3.17 -17.08 -29.10
C ILE A 13 -2.20 -16.16 -28.35
N GLY A 14 -2.51 -14.87 -28.30
CA GLY A 14 -1.87 -13.96 -27.38
C GLY A 14 -2.23 -14.39 -25.96
N GLN A 15 -1.28 -14.96 -25.24
CA GLN A 15 -1.40 -15.10 -23.79
C GLN A 15 -1.20 -13.70 -23.20
N SER A 16 -2.29 -12.97 -22.98
CA SER A 16 -2.26 -11.87 -22.02
C SER A 16 -2.05 -12.52 -20.66
N ALA A 17 -0.82 -12.49 -20.17
CA ALA A 17 -0.58 -12.62 -18.74
C ALA A 17 -1.41 -11.53 -18.07
N LEU A 18 -2.51 -11.92 -17.43
CA LEU A 18 -3.17 -11.06 -16.47
C LEU A 18 -2.18 -10.95 -15.32
N ALA A 19 -1.38 -9.88 -15.33
CA ALA A 19 -0.76 -9.41 -14.10
C ALA A 19 -1.92 -9.22 -13.14
N GLN A 20 -2.04 -10.12 -12.17
CA GLN A 20 -2.96 -9.94 -11.07
C GLN A 20 -2.48 -8.66 -10.41
N GLN A 21 -3.21 -7.57 -10.61
CA GLN A 21 -2.96 -6.32 -9.89
C GLN A 21 -3.19 -6.66 -8.43
N THR A 22 -2.10 -6.96 -7.76
CA THR A 22 -2.00 -7.06 -6.33
C THR A 22 -2.50 -5.74 -5.74
N GLY A 23 -3.28 -5.84 -4.66
CA GLY A 23 -4.15 -4.75 -4.22
C GLY A 23 -3.41 -3.44 -4.01
N SER A 24 -4.04 -2.29 -4.24
CA SER A 24 -3.43 -1.03 -3.77
C SER A 24 -3.43 -0.97 -2.24
N ILE A 25 -2.41 -0.34 -1.65
CA ILE A 25 -2.35 -0.11 -0.20
C ILE A 25 -3.26 1.03 0.29
N GLU A 26 -3.87 1.82 -0.60
CA GLU A 26 -4.80 2.88 -0.23
C GLU A 26 -6.01 2.32 0.54
N GLY A 27 -6.31 2.91 1.69
CA GLY A 27 -7.39 2.44 2.54
C GLY A 27 -7.12 2.63 4.02
N LYS A 28 -8.04 2.10 4.84
CA LYS A 28 -7.90 2.13 6.30
C LYS A 28 -7.26 0.84 6.78
N TRP A 29 -6.14 0.98 7.47
CA TRP A 29 -5.37 -0.10 8.06
C TRP A 29 -5.43 -0.02 9.57
N ARG A 30 -5.71 -1.14 10.22
CA ARG A 30 -5.72 -1.24 11.68
C ARG A 30 -4.41 -1.82 12.16
N ASP A 31 -3.68 -1.03 12.94
CA ASP A 31 -2.56 -1.50 13.74
C ASP A 31 -3.10 -2.02 15.07
N ASN A 32 -3.08 -3.34 15.24
CA ASN A 32 -3.59 -3.98 16.46
C ASN A 32 -2.63 -3.85 17.64
N GLU A 33 -1.33 -3.65 17.40
CA GLU A 33 -0.34 -3.48 18.48
C GLU A 33 -0.43 -2.06 19.05
N LYS A 34 -0.52 -1.06 18.17
CA LYS A 34 -0.66 0.36 18.55
C LYS A 34 -2.11 0.76 18.85
N ASN A 35 -3.08 -0.12 18.59
CA ASN A 35 -4.52 0.13 18.76
C ASN A 35 -4.98 1.40 18.06
N ALA A 36 -4.57 1.55 16.81
CA ALA A 36 -4.81 2.74 16.00
C ALA A 36 -5.22 2.38 14.57
N VAL A 37 -5.80 3.36 13.87
CA VAL A 37 -6.17 3.22 12.45
C VAL A 37 -5.45 4.29 11.65
N VAL A 38 -4.77 3.85 10.60
CA VAL A 38 -4.08 4.68 9.61
C VAL A 38 -4.91 4.70 8.33
N LEU A 39 -5.13 5.88 7.76
CA LEU A 39 -5.64 6.03 6.40
C LEU A 39 -4.46 6.27 5.46
N ILE A 40 -4.21 5.31 4.58
CA ILE A 40 -3.22 5.40 3.51
C ILE A 40 -3.89 6.00 2.26
N TYR A 41 -3.21 6.96 1.64
CA TYR A 41 -3.67 7.65 0.43
C TYR A 41 -2.49 7.99 -0.48
N LYS A 42 -2.78 8.13 -1.77
CA LYS A 42 -1.81 8.54 -2.78
C LYS A 42 -1.92 10.04 -3.07
N GLN A 43 -0.79 10.73 -3.12
CA GLN A 43 -0.68 12.13 -3.53
C GLN A 43 0.61 12.32 -4.34
N ASP A 44 0.53 13.00 -5.49
CA ASP A 44 1.70 13.31 -6.32
C ASP A 44 2.57 12.10 -6.67
N GLY A 45 1.95 10.93 -6.86
CA GLY A 45 2.64 9.67 -7.18
C GLY A 45 3.18 8.92 -5.97
N LYS A 46 3.20 9.52 -4.79
CA LYS A 46 3.70 8.93 -3.54
C LYS A 46 2.58 8.56 -2.58
N TYR A 47 2.90 7.71 -1.61
CA TYR A 47 1.98 7.16 -0.62
C TYR A 47 2.25 7.77 0.75
N TYR A 48 1.15 8.16 1.40
CA TYR A 48 1.15 8.81 2.70
C TYR A 48 0.14 8.12 3.60
N GLY A 49 0.39 8.13 4.90
CA GLY A 49 -0.44 7.50 5.91
C GLY A 49 -0.67 8.46 7.05
N LYS A 50 -1.93 8.72 7.40
CA LYS A 50 -2.28 9.55 8.55
C LYS A 50 -3.11 8.80 9.57
N LEU A 51 -2.87 9.06 10.85
CA LEU A 51 -3.73 8.54 11.92
C LEU A 51 -5.13 9.14 11.78
N VAL A 52 -6.16 8.29 11.90
CA VAL A 52 -7.57 8.72 11.82
C VAL A 52 -8.41 8.25 13.00
N ALA A 53 -7.95 7.25 13.75
CA ALA A 53 -8.58 6.82 14.99
C ALA A 53 -7.56 6.13 15.92
N ALA A 54 -7.86 6.11 17.21
CA ALA A 54 -7.21 5.26 18.20
C ALA A 54 -8.23 4.79 19.24
N ASP A 55 -7.95 3.67 19.90
CA ASP A 55 -8.85 3.15 20.94
C ASP A 55 -8.73 3.95 22.25
N ASP A 56 -7.54 4.49 22.55
CA ASP A 56 -7.37 5.38 23.69
C ASP A 56 -8.09 6.72 23.42
N PRO A 57 -9.05 7.14 24.28
CA PRO A 57 -9.84 8.34 24.03
C PRO A 57 -9.04 9.63 23.97
N LYS A 58 -7.92 9.74 24.72
CA LYS A 58 -7.08 10.94 24.71
C LYS A 58 -6.28 11.01 23.42
N LYS A 59 -5.66 9.91 23.00
CA LYS A 59 -4.99 9.80 21.70
C LYS A 59 -5.97 10.09 20.56
N ASN A 60 -7.17 9.52 20.62
CA ASN A 60 -8.19 9.75 19.60
C ASN A 60 -8.61 11.22 19.54
N ALA A 61 -8.88 11.86 20.68
CA ALA A 61 -9.20 13.29 20.72
C ALA A 61 -8.07 14.14 20.11
N HIS A 62 -6.81 13.80 20.39
CA HIS A 62 -5.66 14.46 19.80
C HIS A 62 -5.59 14.28 18.27
N ILE A 63 -5.83 13.06 17.78
CA ILE A 63 -5.91 12.75 16.34
C ILE A 63 -7.05 13.52 15.66
N GLN A 64 -8.22 13.67 16.28
CA GLN A 64 -9.34 14.41 15.67
C GLN A 64 -9.07 15.92 15.55
N GLN A 65 -8.13 16.45 16.33
CA GLN A 65 -7.78 17.88 16.35
C GLN A 65 -6.53 18.19 15.51
N ASN A 66 -5.74 17.19 15.13
CA ASN A 66 -4.44 17.37 14.50
C ASN A 66 -4.26 16.41 13.32
N THR A 67 -3.60 16.86 12.26
CA THR A 67 -3.18 15.94 11.20
C THR A 67 -1.83 15.34 11.58
N ILE A 68 -1.81 14.03 11.84
CA ILE A 68 -0.59 13.30 12.24
C ILE A 68 -0.25 12.33 11.11
N ILE A 69 0.76 12.68 10.31
CA ILE A 69 1.32 11.83 9.25
C ILE A 69 2.31 10.86 9.87
N VAL A 70 2.08 9.56 9.68
CA VAL A 70 2.91 8.46 10.19
C VAL A 70 3.64 7.69 9.10
N LEU A 71 3.15 7.74 7.86
CA LEU A 71 3.86 7.30 6.67
C LEU A 71 4.03 8.51 5.74
N ASP A 72 5.26 8.85 5.37
CA ASP A 72 5.57 10.02 4.56
C ASP A 72 6.34 9.63 3.30
N ALA A 73 5.78 9.98 2.14
CA ALA A 73 6.43 9.93 0.83
C ALA A 73 6.96 8.55 0.37
N PHE A 74 6.25 7.46 0.66
CA PHE A 74 6.60 6.13 0.15
C PHE A 74 6.37 6.03 -1.37
N GLU A 75 7.22 5.29 -2.06
CA GLU A 75 7.14 5.07 -3.51
C GLU A 75 6.87 3.60 -3.79
N TRP A 76 5.99 3.30 -4.75
CA TRP A 76 5.73 1.92 -5.17
C TRP A 76 6.92 1.40 -5.96
N GLU A 77 7.38 0.21 -5.59
CA GLU A 77 8.40 -0.58 -6.26
C GLU A 77 7.76 -1.86 -6.83
N GLU A 78 8.57 -2.79 -7.32
CA GLU A 78 8.07 -4.09 -7.77
C GLU A 78 7.56 -4.97 -6.61
N ASP A 79 6.83 -6.05 -6.95
CA ASP A 79 6.42 -7.10 -6.00
C ASP A 79 5.71 -6.63 -4.72
N ASP A 80 4.81 -5.63 -4.83
CA ASP A 80 4.02 -5.09 -3.71
C ASP A 80 4.81 -4.40 -2.61
N GLU A 81 6.06 -4.06 -2.92
CA GLU A 81 6.92 -3.32 -2.03
C GLU A 81 6.77 -1.82 -2.25
N TYR A 82 6.95 -1.06 -1.17
CA TYR A 82 6.98 0.38 -1.19
C TYR A 82 8.18 0.84 -0.37
N CYS A 83 9.09 1.61 -0.97
CA CYS A 83 10.33 2.03 -0.32
C CYS A 83 10.38 3.53 -0.05
N CYS A 84 11.53 3.94 0.48
CA CYS A 84 12.07 5.29 0.31
C CYS A 84 11.25 6.38 1.01
N GLY A 85 10.32 5.97 1.88
CA GLY A 85 9.54 6.82 2.73
C GLY A 85 10.08 6.88 4.16
N THR A 86 9.49 7.78 4.94
CA THR A 86 9.80 7.96 6.35
C THR A 86 8.61 7.50 7.20
N LEU A 87 8.90 6.67 8.21
CA LEU A 87 7.99 6.33 9.29
C LEU A 87 8.15 7.33 10.43
N TYR A 88 7.05 7.95 10.86
CA TYR A 88 7.02 8.76 12.08
C TYR A 88 6.33 7.98 13.20
N GLN A 89 7.02 7.85 14.34
CA GLN A 89 6.54 7.21 15.56
C GLN A 89 6.21 8.30 16.60
N PRO A 90 4.94 8.72 16.75
CA PRO A 90 4.59 9.87 17.58
C PRO A 90 4.86 9.67 19.07
N GLU A 91 4.84 8.41 19.55
CA GLU A 91 5.08 8.07 20.96
C GLU A 91 6.53 8.35 21.39
N GLU A 92 7.48 8.21 20.45
CA GLU A 92 8.91 8.40 20.69
C GLU A 92 9.44 9.71 20.08
N ASP A 93 8.57 10.46 19.40
CA ASP A 93 8.91 11.58 18.53
C ASP A 93 10.08 11.27 17.57
N ARG A 94 10.05 10.07 16.99
CA ARG A 94 11.14 9.54 16.18
C ARG A 94 10.73 9.39 14.71
N ARG A 95 11.66 9.67 13.80
CA ARG A 95 11.53 9.40 12.36
C ARG A 95 12.59 8.41 11.92
N LEU A 96 12.19 7.45 11.08
CA LEU A 96 13.02 6.37 10.57
C LEU A 96 12.76 6.21 9.07
N ASP A 97 13.76 5.88 8.28
CA ASP A 97 13.52 5.37 6.94
C ASP A 97 12.85 4.00 7.04
N GLY A 98 12.02 3.65 6.07
CA GLY A 98 11.30 2.37 6.13
C GLY A 98 10.81 1.87 4.78
N SER A 99 10.18 0.71 4.83
CA SER A 99 9.47 0.08 3.72
C SER A 99 8.08 -0.41 4.15
N LEU A 100 7.21 -0.61 3.16
CA LEU A 100 5.92 -1.29 3.30
C LEU A 100 5.89 -2.48 2.34
N GLU A 101 5.28 -3.59 2.72
CA GLU A 101 5.06 -4.75 1.85
C GLU A 101 3.63 -5.24 2.01
N LEU A 102 2.86 -5.32 0.92
CA LEU A 102 1.51 -5.87 0.94
C LEU A 102 1.55 -7.39 0.78
N LEU A 103 1.68 -8.10 1.90
CA LEU A 103 1.76 -9.57 1.92
C LEU A 103 0.48 -10.24 1.38
N ASP A 104 -0.67 -9.63 1.66
CA ASP A 104 -1.98 -10.01 1.11
C ASP A 104 -2.96 -8.84 1.24
N ASN A 105 -4.18 -8.97 0.69
CA ASN A 105 -5.22 -7.93 0.69
C ASN A 105 -5.61 -7.39 2.10
N ASN A 106 -5.21 -8.07 3.16
CA ASN A 106 -5.58 -7.80 4.54
C ASN A 106 -4.37 -7.61 5.46
N THR A 107 -3.14 -7.75 4.94
CA THR A 107 -1.91 -7.71 5.72
C THR A 107 -0.89 -6.79 5.05
N LEU A 108 -0.60 -5.67 5.69
CA LEU A 108 0.46 -4.73 5.29
C LEU A 108 1.57 -4.80 6.34
N GLU A 109 2.76 -5.21 5.93
CA GLU A 109 3.95 -5.14 6.76
C GLU A 109 4.56 -3.74 6.70
N VAL A 110 5.07 -3.26 7.84
CA VAL A 110 5.70 -1.95 7.98
C VAL A 110 7.05 -2.14 8.68
N THR A 111 8.14 -1.86 7.97
CA THR A 111 9.50 -2.07 8.46
C THR A 111 10.22 -0.73 8.60
N GLY A 112 10.76 -0.45 9.80
CA GLY A 112 11.60 0.72 10.06
C GLY A 112 13.06 0.33 10.22
N TYR A 113 13.96 1.04 9.52
CA TYR A 113 15.39 0.79 9.57
C TYR A 113 16.06 1.66 10.64
N TRP A 114 16.80 1.00 11.53
CA TRP A 114 17.64 1.64 12.52
C TRP A 114 19.03 1.81 11.90
N GLY A 115 19.42 3.06 11.66
CA GLY A 115 20.77 3.42 11.20
C GLY A 115 21.85 3.09 12.22
#